data_AF-A0A1W9X2T9-F1
#
_entry.id   AF-A0A1W9X2T9-F1
#
_cell.length_a   1.000
_cell.length_b   1.000
_cell.length_c   1.000
_cell.angle_alpha   90.00
_cell.angle_beta   90.00
_cell.angle_gamma   90.00
#
_symmetry.space_group_name_H-M   'P 1'
#
loop_
_entity.id
_entity.type
_entity.pdbx_description
1 polymer ?
#
loop_
_entity_poly.entity_id
_entity_poly.type
_entity_poly.pdbx_seq_one_letter_code
_entity_poly.pdbx_strand_id
1 'polypeptide(L)'
;MIHQIKFSVTRPGGDRIHYITEEDVRIVLERLPEELWDRLRAVHFNDQSRGAKMIGYVNQGRTEITICALPPRISLTRFLTKGQSPGTFGAKRGTQWPHLAIRRFMLYNTFLHELGRLQVINEDKKSLRRKFAMATRAQEFAERWRKFLWSTPFSHQDSVHNRPTEFAYLNK
;
A
#
# COMPACT_ATOMS: atom_id res chain seq x y z
N MET A 1 -19.58 -7.70 -13.20
CA MET A 1 -19.17 -6.60 -14.11
C MET A 1 -17.91 -6.04 -13.51
N ILE A 2 -16.77 -6.16 -14.18
CA ILE A 2 -15.49 -5.66 -13.66
C ILE A 2 -15.62 -4.13 -13.53
N HIS A 3 -15.65 -3.63 -12.30
CA HIS A 3 -15.64 -2.18 -12.07
C HIS A 3 -14.32 -1.61 -12.58
N GLN A 4 -14.39 -0.75 -13.61
CA GLN A 4 -13.19 -0.10 -14.14
C GLN A 4 -12.69 0.95 -13.14
N ILE A 5 -11.58 0.63 -12.46
CA ILE A 5 -10.91 1.56 -11.54
C ILE A 5 -10.21 2.64 -12.35
N LYS A 6 -10.45 3.91 -11.99
CA LYS A 6 -9.76 5.06 -12.58
C LYS A 6 -8.41 5.27 -11.92
N PHE A 7 -7.38 5.49 -12.71
CA PHE A 7 -6.07 5.87 -12.23
C PHE A 7 -5.74 7.29 -12.68
N SER A 8 -5.11 8.07 -11.80
CA SER A 8 -4.65 9.40 -12.15
C SER A 8 -3.31 9.69 -11.50
N VAL A 9 -2.41 10.33 -12.23
CA VAL A 9 -1.08 10.69 -11.75
C VAL A 9 -0.93 12.21 -11.83
N THR A 10 -0.60 12.83 -10.70
CA THR A 10 -0.14 14.22 -10.65
C THR A 10 1.39 14.22 -10.60
N ARG A 11 2.02 15.05 -11.43
CA ARG A 11 3.49 15.22 -11.40
C ARG A 11 3.91 15.68 -10.00
N PRO A 12 4.83 14.96 -9.33
CA PRO A 12 5.32 15.39 -8.03
C PRO A 12 6.19 16.65 -8.15
N GLY A 13 6.21 17.47 -7.09
CA GLY A 13 7.11 18.60 -6.97
C GLY A 13 8.49 18.18 -6.45
N GLY A 14 9.51 19.00 -6.72
CA GLY A 14 10.88 18.74 -6.28
C GLY A 14 11.47 17.47 -6.90
N ASP A 15 12.21 16.70 -6.10
CA ASP A 15 12.87 15.44 -6.47
C ASP A 15 12.05 14.19 -6.09
N ARG A 16 10.78 14.37 -5.73
CA ARG A 16 9.94 13.30 -5.17
C ARG A 16 9.47 12.33 -6.25
N ILE A 17 9.25 11.08 -5.84
CA ILE A 17 9.01 9.97 -6.75
C ILE A 17 7.74 9.22 -6.34
N HIS A 18 6.93 8.86 -7.33
CA HIS A 18 5.90 7.82 -7.19
C HIS A 18 6.57 6.46 -7.24
N TYR A 19 6.74 5.82 -6.09
CA TYR A 19 7.47 4.56 -6.00
C TYR A 19 6.72 3.39 -6.63
N ILE A 20 5.40 3.44 -6.64
CA ILE A 20 4.54 2.40 -7.23
C ILE A 20 3.74 3.01 -8.37
N THR A 21 3.39 2.16 -9.33
CA THR A 21 2.69 2.52 -10.56
C THR A 21 1.24 2.03 -10.53
N GLU A 22 0.47 2.43 -11.55
CA GLU A 22 -0.86 1.86 -11.80
C GLU A 22 -0.77 0.34 -11.98
N GLU A 23 0.21 -0.15 -12.75
CA GLU A 23 0.40 -1.57 -13.02
C GLU A 23 0.65 -2.36 -11.73
N ASP A 24 1.51 -1.83 -10.85
CA ASP A 24 1.78 -2.43 -9.53
C ASP A 24 0.48 -2.66 -8.74
N VAL A 25 -0.43 -1.68 -8.79
CA VAL A 25 -1.71 -1.73 -8.08
C VAL A 25 -2.68 -2.72 -8.74
N ARG A 26 -2.77 -2.70 -10.08
CA ARG A 26 -3.63 -3.64 -10.85
C ARG A 26 -3.26 -5.09 -10.53
N ILE A 27 -1.97 -5.42 -10.60
CA ILE A 27 -1.47 -6.77 -10.29
C ILE A 27 -1.87 -7.22 -8.88
N VAL A 28 -1.83 -6.33 -7.89
CA VAL A 28 -2.27 -6.69 -6.54
C VAL A 28 -3.77 -6.92 -6.47
N LEU A 29 -4.57 -6.06 -7.11
CA LEU A 29 -6.03 -6.19 -7.12
C LEU A 29 -6.50 -7.46 -7.84
N GLU A 30 -5.87 -7.83 -8.96
CA GLU A 30 -6.15 -9.07 -9.69
C GLU A 30 -5.90 -10.33 -8.86
N ARG A 31 -5.03 -10.24 -7.86
CA ARG A 31 -4.70 -11.33 -6.94
C ARG A 31 -5.55 -11.34 -5.66
N LEU A 32 -6.47 -10.38 -5.53
CA LEU A 32 -7.39 -10.27 -4.42
C LEU A 32 -8.82 -10.62 -4.88
N PRO A 33 -9.63 -11.28 -4.04
CA PRO A 33 -11.07 -11.40 -4.30
C PRO A 33 -11.72 -10.04 -4.57
N GLU A 34 -12.57 -9.97 -5.60
CA GLU A 34 -13.20 -8.73 -6.09
C GLU A 34 -14.01 -8.01 -5.01
N GLU A 35 -14.63 -8.77 -4.10
CA GLU A 35 -15.45 -8.24 -3.00
C GLU A 35 -14.64 -7.33 -2.06
N LEU A 36 -13.32 -7.52 -2.00
CA LEU A 36 -12.45 -6.71 -1.15
C LEU A 36 -12.17 -5.34 -1.75
N TRP A 37 -12.43 -5.14 -3.04
CA TRP A 37 -12.15 -3.90 -3.73
C TRP A 37 -13.29 -3.40 -4.61
N ASP A 38 -14.47 -4.03 -4.59
CA ASP A 38 -15.65 -3.59 -5.35
C ASP A 38 -16.06 -2.13 -5.07
N ARG A 39 -15.73 -1.60 -3.87
CA ARG A 39 -15.98 -0.19 -3.53
C ARG A 39 -14.93 0.80 -4.07
N LEU A 40 -13.77 0.30 -4.50
CA LEU A 40 -12.69 1.13 -5.03
C LEU A 40 -13.11 1.66 -6.41
N ARG A 41 -13.13 2.98 -6.55
CA ARG A 41 -13.51 3.69 -7.77
C ARG A 41 -12.31 4.36 -8.43
N ALA A 42 -11.35 4.83 -7.64
CA ALA A 42 -10.14 5.43 -8.18
C ALA A 42 -8.92 5.29 -7.27
N VAL A 43 -7.74 5.29 -7.89
CA VAL A 43 -6.44 5.40 -7.22
C VAL A 43 -5.69 6.62 -7.79
N HIS A 44 -5.33 7.53 -6.89
CA HIS A 44 -4.64 8.77 -7.24
C HIS A 44 -3.19 8.72 -6.75
N PHE A 45 -2.24 8.95 -7.66
CA PHE A 45 -0.84 9.15 -7.33
C PHE A 45 -0.58 10.65 -7.28
N ASN A 46 -0.41 11.24 -6.10
CA ASN A 46 -0.23 12.69 -5.96
C ASN A 46 0.89 13.06 -4.98
N ASP A 47 1.15 14.35 -4.81
CA ASP A 47 2.22 14.85 -3.96
C ASP A 47 1.71 15.54 -2.68
N GLN A 48 0.47 15.26 -2.26
CA GLN A 48 -0.15 15.91 -1.11
C GLN A 48 0.24 15.28 0.23
N SER A 49 1.44 14.69 0.32
CA SER A 49 1.94 14.20 1.60
C SER A 49 2.00 15.36 2.59
N ARG A 50 1.34 15.25 3.75
CA ARG A 50 1.39 16.29 4.79
C ARG A 50 2.71 16.22 5.56
N GLY A 51 3.81 16.61 4.93
CA GLY A 51 5.15 16.54 5.51
C GLY A 51 5.53 15.10 5.85
N ALA A 52 5.40 14.22 4.84
CA ALA A 52 5.54 12.78 4.94
C ALA A 52 4.67 12.08 6.01
N LYS A 53 4.04 12.74 7.00
CA LYS A 53 3.19 12.16 8.08
C LYS A 53 2.09 11.23 7.54
N MET A 54 1.80 11.35 6.26
CA MET A 54 0.81 10.60 5.52
C MET A 54 1.42 10.21 4.16
N ILE A 55 1.50 8.91 3.91
CA ILE A 55 2.04 8.31 2.68
C ILE A 55 0.95 7.66 1.80
N GLY A 56 -0.26 7.55 2.36
CA GLY A 56 -1.49 7.24 1.65
C GLY A 56 -2.69 7.62 2.51
N TYR A 57 -3.87 7.74 1.89
CA TYR A 57 -5.13 7.99 2.58
C TYR A 57 -6.32 7.63 1.70
N VAL A 58 -7.49 7.43 2.32
CA VAL A 58 -8.78 7.35 1.63
C VAL A 58 -9.51 8.69 1.63
N ASN A 59 -10.25 8.98 0.56
CA ASN A 59 -11.11 10.16 0.50
C ASN A 59 -12.29 10.08 1.50
N GLN A 60 -13.03 11.18 1.65
CA GLN A 60 -14.20 11.21 2.55
C GLN A 60 -15.32 10.25 2.11
N GLY A 61 -15.48 10.04 0.79
CA GLY A 61 -16.44 9.11 0.22
C GLY A 61 -16.14 7.63 0.48
N ARG A 62 -14.92 7.29 0.94
CA ARG A 62 -14.47 5.91 1.16
C ARG A 62 -14.63 5.04 -0.09
N THR A 63 -14.26 5.61 -1.22
CA THR A 63 -14.25 4.94 -2.53
C THR A 63 -12.97 5.18 -3.30
N GLU A 64 -12.10 6.10 -2.85
CA GLU A 64 -10.88 6.45 -3.57
C GLU A 64 -9.68 6.40 -2.63
N ILE A 65 -8.57 5.91 -3.15
CA ILE A 65 -7.29 5.85 -2.44
C ILE A 65 -6.35 6.87 -3.07
N THR A 66 -5.63 7.61 -2.24
CA THR A 66 -4.48 8.39 -2.66
C THR A 66 -3.21 7.75 -2.14
N ILE A 67 -2.21 7.61 -3.00
CA ILE A 67 -0.85 7.23 -2.68
C ILE A 67 0.06 8.43 -2.93
N CYS A 68 0.86 8.80 -1.93
CA CYS A 68 1.71 9.98 -2.00
C CYS A 68 3.08 9.65 -2.60
N ALA A 69 3.60 10.57 -3.42
CA ALA A 69 5.01 10.62 -3.78
C ALA A 69 5.88 10.75 -2.52
N LEU A 70 7.10 10.23 -2.54
CA LEU A 70 8.03 10.29 -1.41
C LEU A 70 9.38 10.86 -1.86
N PRO A 71 10.18 11.44 -0.94
CA PRO A 71 11.56 11.80 -1.23
C PRO A 71 12.38 10.59 -1.72
N PRO A 72 13.37 10.77 -2.60
CA PRO A 72 14.16 9.69 -3.19
C PRO A 72 15.00 8.93 -2.16
N ARG A 73 15.30 9.59 -1.03
CA ARG A 73 16.06 9.03 0.10
C ARG A 73 15.20 9.07 1.36
N ILE A 74 14.61 7.94 1.70
CA ILE A 74 13.72 7.83 2.87
C ILE A 74 13.92 6.51 3.63
N SER A 75 13.67 6.56 4.94
CA SER A 75 13.42 5.39 5.77
C SER A 75 11.94 5.39 6.18
N LEU A 76 11.24 4.28 5.94
CA LEU A 76 9.83 4.15 6.29
C LEU A 76 9.61 3.55 7.68
N THR A 77 10.67 3.47 8.49
CA THR A 77 10.63 2.96 9.86
C THR A 77 9.53 3.60 10.71
N ARG A 78 9.25 4.91 10.52
CA ARG A 78 8.18 5.62 11.27
C ARG A 78 6.74 5.29 10.86
N PHE A 79 6.55 4.37 9.92
CA PHE A 79 5.23 3.85 9.51
C PHE A 79 5.07 2.35 9.82
N LEU A 80 6.09 1.71 10.38
CA LEU A 80 5.99 0.32 10.81
C LEU A 80 5.04 0.20 11.99
N THR A 81 4.16 -0.80 11.96
CA THR A 81 3.27 -1.16 13.07
C THR A 81 3.91 -2.25 13.94
N LYS A 82 3.29 -2.52 15.11
CA LYS A 82 3.78 -3.53 16.06
C LYS A 82 3.97 -4.89 15.35
N GLY A 83 5.16 -5.46 15.46
CA GLY A 83 5.52 -6.74 14.83
C GLY A 83 6.11 -6.63 13.42
N GLN A 84 6.08 -5.45 12.79
CA GLN A 84 6.77 -5.23 11.52
C GLN A 84 8.21 -4.79 11.75
N SER A 85 9.09 -5.19 10.83
CA SER A 85 10.47 -4.71 10.80
C SER A 85 10.83 -4.22 9.39
N PRO A 86 11.91 -3.43 9.23
CA PRO A 86 12.44 -3.12 7.90
C PRO A 86 12.68 -4.39 7.06
N GLY A 87 13.13 -5.47 7.70
CA GLY A 87 13.40 -6.77 7.06
C GLY A 87 12.16 -7.40 6.43
N THR A 88 10.97 -7.16 6.99
CA THR A 88 9.68 -7.59 6.42
C THR A 88 9.49 -7.13 4.98
N PHE A 89 10.12 -6.02 4.59
CA PHE A 89 10.03 -5.45 3.24
C PHE A 89 11.36 -5.55 2.46
N GLY A 90 12.39 -6.16 3.04
CA GLY A 90 13.72 -6.24 2.43
C GLY A 90 14.59 -5.00 2.65
N ALA A 91 14.38 -4.26 3.74
CA ALA A 91 15.27 -3.19 4.18
C ALA A 91 16.06 -3.57 5.45
N LYS A 92 17.29 -3.03 5.58
CA LYS A 92 18.09 -3.15 6.81
C LYS A 92 17.67 -2.08 7.83
N ARG A 93 17.69 -2.43 9.12
CA ARG A 93 17.44 -1.47 10.20
C ARG A 93 18.56 -0.43 10.25
N GLY A 94 18.20 0.84 10.51
CA GLY A 94 19.16 1.93 10.67
C GLY A 94 19.72 2.52 9.37
N THR A 95 19.27 2.05 8.21
CA THR A 95 19.73 2.56 6.91
C THR A 95 18.61 3.24 6.13
N GLN A 96 18.99 3.98 5.08
CA GLN A 96 18.06 4.30 4.00
C GLN A 96 17.51 2.99 3.43
N TRP A 97 16.22 2.99 3.09
CA TRP A 97 15.59 1.79 2.53
C TRP A 97 15.91 1.68 1.03
N PRO A 98 16.25 0.49 0.52
CA PRO A 98 16.38 0.25 -0.92
C PRO A 98 15.07 0.56 -1.64
N HIS A 99 15.15 0.99 -2.92
CA HIS A 99 13.99 1.33 -3.73
C HIS A 99 12.94 0.20 -3.73
N LEU A 100 13.39 -1.04 -3.95
CA LEU A 100 12.52 -2.23 -3.93
C LEU A 100 11.79 -2.43 -2.60
N ALA A 101 12.44 -2.15 -1.46
CA ALA A 101 11.80 -2.27 -0.15
C ALA A 101 10.74 -1.19 0.07
N ILE A 102 11.00 0.04 -0.41
CA ILE A 102 10.02 1.12 -0.41
C ILE A 102 8.82 0.73 -1.28
N ARG A 103 9.05 0.23 -2.49
CA ARG A 103 7.98 -0.25 -3.38
C ARG A 103 7.10 -1.31 -2.71
N ARG A 104 7.72 -2.33 -2.11
CA ARG A 104 7.01 -3.37 -1.36
C ARG A 104 6.21 -2.80 -0.18
N PHE A 105 6.77 -1.85 0.57
CA PHE A 105 6.05 -1.22 1.67
C PHE A 105 4.85 -0.40 1.16
N MET A 106 5.04 0.41 0.13
CA MET A 106 3.97 1.22 -0.44
C MET A 106 2.84 0.36 -0.98
N LEU A 107 3.16 -0.77 -1.60
CA LEU A 107 2.17 -1.67 -2.18
C LEU A 107 1.49 -2.58 -1.15
N TYR A 108 2.28 -3.30 -0.34
CA TYR A 108 1.76 -4.34 0.55
C TYR A 108 1.49 -3.89 1.98
N ASN A 109 1.89 -2.68 2.36
CA ASN A 109 1.49 -2.10 3.63
C ASN A 109 0.56 -0.92 3.41
N THR A 110 1.01 0.11 2.69
CA THR A 110 0.24 1.37 2.57
C THR A 110 -1.02 1.18 1.73
N PHE A 111 -0.91 0.69 0.50
CA PHE A 111 -2.07 0.50 -0.37
C PHE A 111 -3.07 -0.49 0.23
N LEU A 112 -2.63 -1.65 0.72
CA LEU A 112 -3.53 -2.60 1.39
C LEU A 112 -4.15 -2.04 2.68
N HIS A 113 -3.46 -1.19 3.44
CA HIS A 113 -4.05 -0.51 4.60
C HIS A 113 -5.18 0.42 4.14
N GLU A 114 -4.96 1.25 3.14
CA GLU A 114 -5.99 2.14 2.63
C GLU A 114 -7.15 1.38 1.97
N LEU A 115 -6.89 0.26 1.30
CA LEU A 115 -7.94 -0.63 0.82
C LEU A 115 -8.76 -1.22 1.99
N GLY A 116 -8.09 -1.61 3.07
CA GLY A 116 -8.72 -2.02 4.32
C GLY A 116 -9.63 -0.93 4.90
N ARG A 117 -9.26 0.36 4.77
CA ARG A 117 -10.07 1.51 5.22
C ARG A 117 -11.36 1.72 4.42
N LEU A 118 -11.51 1.06 3.27
CA LEU A 118 -12.75 1.05 2.47
C LEU A 118 -13.73 -0.02 2.94
N GLN A 119 -13.31 -0.96 3.80
CA GLN A 119 -14.16 -2.08 4.22
C GLN A 119 -15.21 -1.65 5.24
N VAL A 120 -16.46 -2.01 4.99
CA VAL A 120 -17.57 -1.85 5.93
C VAL A 120 -17.54 -3.03 6.92
N ILE A 121 -17.60 -2.71 8.21
CA ILE A 121 -17.46 -3.68 9.30
C ILE A 121 -18.64 -3.67 10.27
N ASN A 122 -19.51 -2.67 10.20
CA ASN A 122 -20.70 -2.54 11.04
C ASN A 122 -21.75 -1.66 10.34
N GLU A 123 -22.73 -2.28 9.71
CA GLU A 123 -23.74 -1.58 8.91
C GLU A 123 -24.73 -0.80 9.77
N ASP A 124 -24.94 -1.23 11.03
CA ASP A 124 -25.90 -0.69 11.98
C ASP A 124 -25.48 0.68 12.56
N LYS A 125 -24.21 1.09 12.40
CA LYS A 125 -23.75 2.38 12.92
C LYS A 125 -24.29 3.55 12.09
N LYS A 126 -24.99 4.48 12.73
CA LYS A 126 -25.47 5.72 12.08
C LYS A 126 -24.36 6.59 11.48
N SER A 127 -23.18 6.64 12.12
CA SER A 127 -22.05 7.45 11.63
C SER A 127 -21.27 6.70 10.56
N LEU A 128 -21.10 7.32 9.38
CA LEU A 128 -20.30 6.79 8.27
C LEU A 128 -18.91 6.33 8.75
N ARG A 129 -18.19 7.16 9.53
CA ARG A 129 -16.86 6.80 10.07
C ARG A 129 -16.87 5.51 10.89
N ARG A 130 -17.94 5.23 11.63
CA ARG A 130 -18.04 4.05 12.49
C ARG A 130 -18.52 2.80 11.73
N LYS A 131 -19.03 2.96 10.51
CA LYS A 131 -19.35 1.84 9.61
C LYS A 131 -18.09 1.18 9.04
N PHE A 132 -17.04 1.96 8.81
CA PHE A 132 -15.82 1.52 8.13
C PHE A 132 -14.70 1.10 9.07
N ALA A 133 -13.77 0.31 8.53
CA ALA A 133 -12.57 -0.12 9.23
C ALA A 133 -11.74 1.08 9.74
N MET A 134 -11.44 1.03 11.03
CA MET A 134 -10.50 1.94 11.67
C MET A 134 -9.05 1.45 11.45
N ALA A 135 -8.07 2.23 11.94
CA ALA A 135 -6.64 2.00 11.69
C ALA A 135 -6.21 0.57 12.01
N THR A 136 -6.62 0.05 13.16
CA THR A 136 -6.26 -1.29 13.60
C THR A 136 -6.81 -2.36 12.65
N ARG A 137 -8.10 -2.31 12.29
CA ARG A 137 -8.71 -3.31 11.39
C ARG A 137 -8.20 -3.22 9.96
N ALA A 138 -7.93 -2.01 9.48
CA ALA A 138 -7.29 -1.81 8.19
C ALA A 138 -5.86 -2.36 8.16
N GLN A 139 -5.14 -2.27 9.29
CA GLN A 139 -3.82 -2.87 9.43
C GLN A 139 -3.89 -4.41 9.46
N GLU A 140 -4.81 -4.98 10.22
CA GLU A 140 -5.05 -6.42 10.25
C GLU A 140 -5.40 -6.96 8.85
N PHE A 141 -6.25 -6.22 8.11
CA PHE A 141 -6.55 -6.50 6.70
C PHE A 141 -5.28 -6.52 5.85
N ALA A 142 -4.45 -5.48 5.94
CA ALA A 142 -3.22 -5.37 5.17
C ALA A 142 -2.25 -6.52 5.48
N GLU A 143 -2.09 -6.86 6.75
CA GLU A 143 -1.18 -7.94 7.18
C GLU A 143 -1.65 -9.31 6.74
N ARG A 144 -2.96 -9.58 6.84
CA ARG A 144 -3.57 -10.82 6.35
C ARG A 144 -3.31 -10.99 4.85
N TRP A 145 -3.67 -9.99 4.06
CA TRP A 145 -3.58 -10.09 2.60
C TRP A 145 -2.15 -10.05 2.09
N ARG A 146 -1.25 -9.28 2.71
CA ARG A 146 0.18 -9.36 2.43
C ARG A 146 0.73 -10.77 2.68
N LYS A 147 0.41 -11.38 3.84
CA LYS A 147 0.86 -12.75 4.15
C LYS A 147 0.35 -13.74 3.11
N PHE A 148 -0.93 -13.65 2.76
CA PHE A 148 -1.53 -14.47 1.71
C PHE A 148 -0.83 -14.29 0.36
N LEU A 149 -0.73 -13.06 -0.14
CA LEU A 149 -0.10 -12.74 -1.42
C LEU A 149 1.39 -13.14 -1.47
N TRP A 150 2.11 -13.11 -0.35
CA TRP A 150 3.51 -13.54 -0.30
C TRP A 150 3.70 -15.04 -0.04
N SER A 151 2.66 -15.75 0.41
CA SER A 151 2.68 -17.21 0.53
C SER A 151 2.33 -17.93 -0.77
N THR A 152 1.54 -17.29 -1.64
CA THR A 152 1.14 -17.85 -2.92
C THR A 152 2.25 -17.62 -3.96
N PRO A 153 2.75 -18.69 -4.64
CA PRO A 153 3.69 -18.53 -5.75
C PRO A 153 3.12 -17.60 -6.81
N PHE A 154 3.93 -16.65 -7.27
CA PHE A 154 3.53 -15.70 -8.31
C PHE A 154 4.71 -15.47 -9.25
N SER A 155 4.64 -16.07 -10.44
CA SER A 155 5.67 -15.88 -11.45
C SER A 155 5.50 -14.51 -12.09
N HIS A 156 6.34 -13.56 -11.70
CA HIS A 156 6.32 -12.21 -12.23
C HIS A 156 7.75 -11.66 -12.31
N GLN A 157 8.06 -10.98 -13.42
CA GLN A 157 9.40 -10.46 -13.68
C GLN A 157 9.81 -9.38 -12.68
N ASP A 158 8.87 -8.52 -12.29
CA ASP A 158 9.11 -7.54 -11.24
C ASP A 158 9.09 -8.18 -9.83
N SER A 159 10.26 -8.19 -9.21
CA SER A 159 10.49 -8.73 -7.86
C SER A 159 9.70 -8.02 -6.74
N VAL A 160 9.10 -6.84 -7.00
CA VAL A 160 8.23 -6.16 -6.01
C VAL A 160 7.06 -7.06 -5.59
N HIS A 161 6.53 -7.86 -6.51
CA HIS A 161 5.36 -8.70 -6.27
C HIS A 161 5.65 -10.02 -5.56
N ASN A 162 6.93 -10.26 -5.28
CA ASN A 162 7.44 -11.42 -4.59
C ASN A 162 7.85 -11.06 -3.17
N ARG A 163 7.73 -12.04 -2.26
CA ARG A 163 8.25 -11.90 -0.89
C ARG A 163 9.74 -11.52 -0.92
N PRO A 164 10.23 -10.70 0.00
CA PRO A 164 11.67 -10.49 0.15
C PRO A 164 12.38 -11.83 0.36
N THR A 165 13.41 -12.11 -0.44
CA THR A 165 14.34 -13.22 -0.21
C THR A 165 15.50 -12.70 0.63
N GLU A 166 15.97 -13.49 1.61
CA GLU A 166 17.16 -13.16 2.42
C GLU A 166 18.41 -12.91 1.52
N PHE A 167 18.46 -13.62 0.38
CA PHE A 167 18.99 -13.26 -0.94
C PHE A 167 19.60 -11.86 -1.15
N ALA A 168 18.77 -10.83 -0.98
CA ALA A 168 19.03 -9.52 -1.55
C ALA A 168 20.15 -8.72 -0.84
N TYR A 169 20.75 -9.26 0.23
CA TYR A 169 21.79 -8.59 1.02
C TYR A 169 23.22 -9.05 0.73
N LEU A 170 23.43 -10.05 -0.14
CA LEU A 170 24.76 -10.61 -0.39
C LEU A 170 25.48 -10.10 -1.64
N ASN A 171 24.85 -9.24 -2.45
CA ASN A 171 25.50 -8.62 -3.61
C ASN A 171 25.52 -7.09 -3.49
N LYS A 172 26.39 -6.59 -2.62
CA LYS A 172 26.98 -5.25 -2.70
C LYS A 172 28.41 -5.29 -2.19
#